data_AF-A0A376J7G2-F1
#
_entry.id   AF-A0A376J7G2-F1
#
_cell.length_a   1.000
_cell.length_b   1.000
_cell.length_c   1.000
_cell.angle_alpha   90.00
_cell.angle_beta   90.00
_cell.angle_gamma   90.00
#
_symmetry.space_group_name_H-M   'P 1'
#
loop_
_entity.id
_entity.type
_entity.pdbx_description
1 polymer ?
#
loop_
_entity_poly.entity_id
_entity_poly.type
_entity_poly.pdbx_seq_one_letter_code
_entity_poly.pdbx_strand_id
1 'polypeptide(L)'
;MNRIYRVIWNCTLQVFQVCSELTRRVGKTSTVNLRKSSGLTTKFSRLSLGVLLALSGSASGASLEVDNDQITNINTDIAYDAYLVGWYGTGVLNILAGGNASLTTITTSVIGGNENSKGTVNVLGGTWRLYDSGNNARPLNVGQSGTGMLNIKQKGHVDGGYLRIGSSTGGVGTVNVEGEDSVLMTELFEIGSYGTGSLNITDKGYVTSSIVAIVGYQANSNGKVVVEKGGEWLIKNNDSSIEFQIGNQGTGEATIREGGLITAENTIIGGNATGIGTLNVQDQDSVITVRRLYNGYFGNGKVNISNNGLINNKEYSLVGVQDGSHGVVNVTDKGHWNFLGTGEAFRYIYIGDAGDGELNVSSEGKVDSGIITAGMKETGTGNITIKDKNSVITNLGTNLGYDGHGEMNISNEGLVVSNGGSSLGYGETGVGNVSITTGGMWEVNKNVYTTIGVAGVGNLNISDGGKFVSQNITFLGDKASGIGTLNLMDATSLFDTVGINVGNFGSGIVNVSNGATLNSTGYGFIGGNASGKGIVNISTDSLWNLKNVIY
;
A
#
# COMPACT_ATOMS: atom_id res chain seq x y z
N MET A 1 0.20 5.77 -63.75
CA MET A 1 1.01 6.43 -62.70
C MET A 1 0.86 5.61 -61.44
N ASN A 2 1.89 4.87 -61.02
CA ASN A 2 1.83 4.05 -59.81
C ASN A 2 2.33 4.89 -58.62
N ARG A 3 1.43 5.17 -57.68
CA ARG A 3 1.76 5.85 -56.42
C ARG A 3 2.07 4.78 -55.37
N ILE A 4 3.14 4.98 -54.61
CA ILE A 4 3.55 4.08 -53.52
C ILE A 4 3.23 4.78 -52.20
N TYR A 5 2.45 4.10 -51.36
CA TYR A 5 2.03 4.60 -50.06
C TYR A 5 2.73 3.84 -48.93
N ARG A 6 3.03 4.54 -47.83
CA ARG A 6 3.31 3.89 -46.54
C ARG A 6 2.00 3.70 -45.79
N VAL A 7 1.71 2.45 -45.45
CA VAL A 7 0.56 2.07 -44.63
C VAL A 7 1.03 1.46 -43.31
N ILE A 8 0.29 1.72 -42.24
CA ILE A 8 0.51 1.15 -40.90
C ILE A 8 -0.77 0.42 -40.49
N TRP A 9 -0.63 -0.72 -39.82
CA TRP A 9 -1.75 -1.47 -39.26
C TRP A 9 -2.22 -0.81 -37.96
N ASN A 10 -3.49 -0.40 -37.89
CA ASN A 10 -4.09 0.13 -36.67
C ASN A 10 -4.75 -1.01 -35.89
N CYS A 11 -4.17 -1.40 -34.76
CA CYS A 11 -4.65 -2.52 -33.95
C CYS A 11 -6.01 -2.26 -33.29
N THR A 12 -6.34 -1.00 -33.00
CA THR A 12 -7.62 -0.62 -32.38
C THR A 12 -8.77 -0.67 -33.38
N LEU A 13 -8.52 -0.25 -34.62
CA LEU A 13 -9.54 -0.20 -35.68
C LEU A 13 -9.51 -1.44 -36.61
N GLN A 14 -8.52 -2.32 -36.46
CA GLN A 14 -8.27 -3.48 -37.31
C GLN A 14 -8.25 -3.17 -38.82
N VAL A 15 -7.64 -2.04 -39.21
CA VAL A 15 -7.51 -1.62 -40.61
C VAL A 15 -6.12 -1.06 -40.91
N PHE A 16 -5.68 -1.17 -42.17
CA PHE A 16 -4.48 -0.47 -42.66
C PHE A 16 -4.80 0.99 -42.97
N GLN A 17 -4.06 1.92 -42.35
CA GLN A 17 -4.20 3.36 -42.58
C GLN A 17 -3.00 3.90 -43.36
N VAL A 18 -3.24 4.79 -44.33
CA VAL A 18 -2.19 5.42 -45.14
C VAL A 18 -1.62 6.62 -44.40
N CYS A 19 -0.30 6.64 -44.19
CA CYS A 19 0.37 7.67 -43.39
C CYS A 19 1.22 8.64 -44.22
N SER A 20 1.58 8.28 -45.45
CA SER A 20 2.23 9.20 -46.41
C SER A 20 2.30 8.61 -47.82
N GLU A 21 2.34 9.48 -48.84
CA GLU A 21 2.65 9.13 -50.23
C GLU A 21 4.14 9.43 -50.51
N LEU A 22 4.91 8.44 -50.98
CA LEU A 22 6.30 8.67 -51.39
C LEU A 22 6.35 9.15 -52.84
N THR A 23 6.59 10.45 -53.05
CA THR A 23 6.89 10.98 -54.39
C THR A 23 8.35 10.73 -54.76
N ARG A 24 8.61 9.97 -55.84
CA ARG A 24 9.94 9.89 -56.48
C ARG A 24 10.30 11.24 -57.11
N ARG A 25 11.26 11.99 -56.55
CA ARG A 25 11.97 13.06 -57.28
C ARG A 25 13.33 12.54 -57.77
N VAL A 26 13.50 12.60 -59.09
CA VAL A 26 14.77 12.44 -59.82
C VAL A 26 15.52 13.78 -59.76
N GLY A 27 16.82 13.73 -59.50
CA GLY A 27 17.64 14.86 -59.05
C GLY A 27 18.15 15.84 -60.11
N LYS A 28 18.97 16.79 -59.63
CA LYS A 28 20.00 17.52 -60.37
C LYS A 28 21.17 17.91 -59.44
N THR A 29 22.26 17.16 -59.62
CA THR A 29 23.70 17.52 -59.58
C THR A 29 24.22 18.61 -58.62
N SER A 30 25.11 18.16 -57.72
CA SER A 30 26.13 18.93 -57.02
C SER A 30 27.30 19.27 -57.95
N THR A 31 27.72 20.53 -57.99
CA THR A 31 29.05 20.94 -58.50
C THR A 31 29.97 21.21 -57.32
N VAL A 32 31.01 20.39 -57.20
CA VAL A 32 32.13 20.62 -56.28
C VAL A 32 33.12 21.56 -56.97
N ASN A 33 33.47 22.68 -56.32
CA ASN A 33 34.68 23.43 -56.62
C ASN A 33 35.45 23.69 -55.33
N LEU A 34 36.65 23.12 -55.26
CA LEU A 34 37.67 23.33 -54.24
C LEU A 34 38.38 24.67 -54.48
N ARG A 35 38.51 25.52 -53.45
CA ARG A 35 39.76 26.28 -53.13
C ARG A 35 39.68 27.10 -51.82
N LYS A 36 40.56 26.69 -50.89
CA LYS A 36 41.39 27.36 -49.85
C LYS A 36 41.05 28.74 -49.21
N SER A 37 41.31 28.71 -47.88
CA SER A 37 41.75 29.77 -46.92
C SER A 37 40.67 30.71 -46.40
N SER A 38 40.70 31.25 -45.18
CA SER A 38 41.62 31.26 -44.03
C SER A 38 40.79 31.60 -42.78
N GLY A 39 41.30 31.29 -41.58
CA GLY A 39 40.53 31.36 -40.33
C GLY A 39 40.19 32.76 -39.82
N LEU A 40 39.25 32.82 -38.88
CA LEU A 40 39.24 33.82 -37.81
C LEU A 40 38.36 33.36 -36.64
N THR A 41 38.96 33.38 -35.47
CA THR A 41 38.34 33.23 -34.15
C THR A 41 37.48 34.46 -33.83
N THR A 42 36.30 34.29 -33.22
CA THR A 42 35.66 35.36 -32.46
C THR A 42 34.99 34.82 -31.20
N LYS A 43 35.55 35.22 -30.05
CA LYS A 43 34.89 35.21 -28.74
C LYS A 43 33.74 36.21 -28.78
N PHE A 44 32.59 35.88 -28.18
CA PHE A 44 31.60 36.86 -27.76
C PHE A 44 31.28 36.68 -26.29
N SER A 45 31.83 37.57 -25.46
CA SER A 45 31.29 37.91 -24.14
C SER A 45 30.23 38.98 -24.31
N ARG A 46 29.08 38.85 -23.64
CA ARG A 46 28.22 40.00 -23.33
C ARG A 46 27.66 39.88 -21.92
N LEU A 47 28.28 40.63 -21.01
CA LEU A 47 27.64 41.25 -19.86
C LEU A 47 26.76 42.39 -20.35
N SER A 48 25.53 42.50 -19.84
CA SER A 48 24.86 43.80 -19.72
C SER A 48 23.88 43.75 -18.54
N LEU A 49 24.32 44.39 -17.46
CA LEU A 49 23.55 44.81 -16.29
C LEU A 49 22.89 46.17 -16.63
N GLY A 50 21.61 46.33 -16.34
CA GLY A 50 20.89 47.60 -16.46
C GLY A 50 19.73 47.65 -15.47
N VAL A 51 19.88 48.47 -14.42
CA VAL A 51 18.86 48.79 -13.43
C VAL A 51 18.17 50.08 -13.85
N LEU A 52 16.83 50.13 -13.88
CA LEU A 52 16.06 51.36 -13.63
C LEU A 52 14.60 51.08 -13.15
N LEU A 53 14.32 51.65 -11.98
CA LEU A 53 13.09 52.03 -11.27
C LEU A 53 11.67 51.81 -11.87
N ALA A 54 10.87 51.12 -11.05
CA ALA A 54 9.42 51.16 -10.77
C ALA A 54 8.46 51.97 -11.67
N LEU A 55 7.56 51.22 -12.32
CA LEU A 55 6.16 51.60 -12.60
C LEU A 55 5.28 50.39 -12.27
N SER A 56 4.28 50.59 -11.42
CA SER A 56 3.25 49.61 -11.07
C SER A 56 2.41 49.28 -12.31
N GLY A 57 2.62 48.07 -12.84
CA GLY A 57 1.88 47.51 -13.97
C GLY A 57 2.51 46.19 -14.38
N SER A 58 2.01 45.09 -13.82
CA SER A 58 2.24 43.69 -14.21
C SER A 58 3.51 43.42 -15.03
N ALA A 59 4.70 43.54 -14.42
CA ALA A 59 5.91 43.03 -15.03
C ALA A 59 5.81 41.50 -15.02
N SER A 60 5.68 40.87 -16.20
CA SER A 60 6.09 39.47 -16.36
C SER A 60 7.56 39.43 -15.96
N GLY A 61 7.87 38.79 -14.84
CA GLY A 61 9.25 38.60 -14.40
C GLY A 61 9.99 37.73 -15.41
N ALA A 62 11.31 37.89 -15.54
CA ALA A 62 12.08 36.86 -16.25
C ALA A 62 12.06 35.56 -15.42
N SER A 63 12.27 34.40 -16.07
CA SER A 63 12.63 33.18 -15.34
C SER A 63 14.03 33.36 -14.72
N LEU A 64 14.24 32.84 -13.52
CA LEU A 64 15.59 32.67 -13.00
C LEU A 64 16.18 31.39 -13.58
N GLU A 65 17.17 31.54 -14.47
CA GLU A 65 17.96 30.43 -14.98
C GLU A 65 19.28 30.33 -14.21
N VAL A 66 19.50 29.19 -13.56
CA VAL A 66 20.76 28.85 -12.89
C VAL A 66 21.33 27.61 -13.56
N ASP A 67 22.33 27.78 -14.42
CA ASP A 67 22.85 26.72 -15.28
C ASP A 67 24.32 26.92 -15.63
N ASN A 68 24.97 25.99 -16.35
CA ASN A 68 26.39 26.08 -16.73
C ASN A 68 27.33 26.23 -15.51
N ASP A 69 27.13 25.36 -14.52
CA ASP A 69 27.86 25.30 -13.24
C ASP A 69 27.70 26.57 -12.39
N GLN A 70 26.67 27.39 -12.65
CA GLN A 70 26.35 28.57 -11.85
C GLN A 70 25.87 28.19 -10.45
N ILE A 71 26.22 29.05 -9.48
CA ILE A 71 25.71 29.02 -8.12
C ILE A 71 25.08 30.37 -7.82
N THR A 72 23.79 30.38 -7.47
CA THR A 72 23.04 31.59 -7.14
C THR A 72 22.57 31.53 -5.68
N ASN A 73 22.74 32.62 -4.95
CA ASN A 73 22.29 32.74 -3.56
C ASN A 73 21.18 33.78 -3.45
N ILE A 74 20.10 33.42 -2.77
CA ILE A 74 18.98 34.28 -2.43
C ILE A 74 18.97 34.45 -0.91
N ASN A 75 19.13 35.68 -0.44
CA ASN A 75 19.09 36.05 0.98
C ASN A 75 18.20 37.28 1.23
N THR A 76 17.34 37.60 0.26
CA THR A 76 16.36 38.69 0.28
C THR A 76 15.05 38.22 -0.36
N ASP A 77 14.01 39.03 -0.26
CA ASP A 77 12.75 38.79 -0.97
C ASP A 77 12.93 39.01 -2.47
N ILE A 78 12.71 37.96 -3.26
CA ILE A 78 12.70 38.03 -4.72
C ILE A 78 11.56 37.19 -5.31
N ALA A 79 11.11 37.57 -6.49
CA ALA A 79 10.08 36.84 -7.21
C ALA A 79 10.39 36.77 -8.70
N TYR A 80 10.18 35.59 -9.30
CA TYR A 80 10.41 35.33 -10.72
C TYR A 80 9.22 34.58 -11.33
N ASP A 81 9.15 34.52 -12.66
CA ASP A 81 8.05 33.80 -13.32
C ASP A 81 8.19 32.28 -13.13
N ALA A 82 9.42 31.79 -13.18
CA ALA A 82 9.83 30.42 -12.85
C ALA A 82 11.26 30.38 -12.33
N TYR A 83 11.60 29.29 -11.65
CA TYR A 83 12.96 28.93 -11.26
C TYR A 83 13.40 27.71 -12.07
N LEU A 84 14.40 27.88 -12.93
CA LEU A 84 14.94 26.84 -13.80
C LEU A 84 16.39 26.56 -13.39
N VAL A 85 16.61 25.49 -12.63
CA VAL A 85 17.90 25.17 -12.02
C VAL A 85 18.47 23.90 -12.65
N GLY A 86 19.63 24.01 -13.30
CA GLY A 86 20.24 22.94 -14.09
C GLY A 86 19.34 22.54 -15.26
N TRP A 87 19.06 23.48 -16.16
CA TRP A 87 18.13 23.26 -17.27
C TRP A 87 18.78 22.48 -18.42
N TYR A 88 19.94 22.91 -18.92
CA TYR A 88 20.75 22.24 -19.94
C TYR A 88 22.10 21.71 -19.43
N GLY A 89 22.51 22.08 -18.21
CA GLY A 89 23.76 21.66 -17.57
C GLY A 89 23.61 21.54 -16.06
N THR A 90 24.63 21.95 -15.31
CA THR A 90 24.60 21.95 -13.85
C THR A 90 24.18 23.31 -13.31
N GLY A 91 23.37 23.36 -12.26
CA GLY A 91 23.08 24.61 -11.55
C GLY A 91 22.76 24.39 -10.09
N VAL A 92 23.15 25.34 -9.23
CA VAL A 92 22.87 25.31 -7.80
C VAL A 92 22.22 26.61 -7.34
N LEU A 93 21.02 26.51 -6.76
CA LEU A 93 20.33 27.63 -6.15
C LEU A 93 20.29 27.44 -4.62
N ASN A 94 20.80 28.41 -3.87
CA ASN A 94 20.68 28.43 -2.41
C ASN A 94 19.71 29.53 -1.99
N ILE A 95 18.70 29.18 -1.21
CA ILE A 95 17.77 30.10 -0.56
C ILE A 95 18.12 30.09 0.92
N LEU A 96 18.89 31.09 1.34
CA LEU A 96 19.47 31.20 2.67
C LEU A 96 18.47 31.86 3.64
N ALA A 97 18.81 31.84 4.93
CA ALA A 97 18.06 32.53 5.96
C ALA A 97 17.77 34.00 5.59
N GLY A 98 16.51 34.42 5.73
CA GLY A 98 16.01 35.74 5.31
C GLY A 98 15.70 35.86 3.81
N GLY A 99 16.06 34.87 3.00
CA GLY A 99 15.65 34.77 1.61
C GLY A 99 14.22 34.27 1.46
N ASN A 100 13.47 34.88 0.55
CA ASN A 100 12.12 34.47 0.19
C ASN A 100 11.99 34.47 -1.33
N ALA A 101 11.95 33.29 -1.91
CA ALA A 101 11.77 33.08 -3.34
C ALA A 101 10.29 32.77 -3.61
N SER A 102 9.65 33.50 -4.53
CA SER A 102 8.23 33.31 -4.87
C SER A 102 7.96 33.44 -6.37
N LEU A 103 6.75 33.06 -6.81
CA LEU A 103 6.35 33.20 -8.21
C LEU A 103 5.57 34.50 -8.46
N THR A 104 5.90 35.20 -9.55
CA THR A 104 5.11 36.34 -10.05
C THR A 104 4.00 35.92 -11.01
N THR A 105 4.26 34.90 -11.83
CA THR A 105 3.32 34.43 -12.87
C THR A 105 3.17 32.90 -12.88
N ILE A 106 2.63 32.35 -13.97
CA ILE A 106 1.99 31.03 -14.06
C ILE A 106 2.87 29.94 -14.69
N THR A 107 4.19 29.96 -14.49
CA THR A 107 5.09 29.02 -15.18
C THR A 107 5.63 27.90 -14.27
N THR A 108 5.97 26.77 -14.88
CA THR A 108 6.50 25.59 -14.18
C THR A 108 7.93 25.85 -13.71
N SER A 109 8.21 25.60 -12.44
CA SER A 109 9.58 25.60 -11.91
C SER A 109 10.20 24.21 -11.98
N VAL A 110 11.50 24.13 -12.27
CA VAL A 110 12.18 22.88 -12.59
C VAL A 110 13.58 22.83 -11.99
N ILE A 111 13.92 21.67 -11.42
CA ILE A 111 15.25 21.32 -10.93
C ILE A 111 15.74 20.11 -11.74
N GLY A 112 16.78 20.24 -12.56
CA GLY A 112 17.26 19.17 -13.44
C GLY A 112 16.33 18.94 -14.63
N GLY A 113 16.37 19.86 -15.60
CA GLY A 113 15.39 19.97 -16.67
C GLY A 113 15.51 18.90 -17.76
N ASN A 114 16.62 18.90 -18.49
CA ASN A 114 16.84 18.05 -19.66
C ASN A 114 17.73 16.83 -19.36
N GLU A 115 17.80 15.88 -20.29
CA GLU A 115 18.70 14.72 -20.19
C GLU A 115 20.14 15.15 -19.88
N ASN A 116 20.80 14.43 -18.97
CA ASN A 116 22.16 14.71 -18.49
C ASN A 116 22.36 16.04 -17.75
N SER A 117 21.32 16.84 -17.53
CA SER A 117 21.39 18.05 -16.69
C SER A 117 21.29 17.71 -15.20
N LYS A 118 21.79 18.61 -14.35
CA LYS A 118 21.84 18.46 -12.88
C LYS A 118 21.43 19.74 -12.18
N GLY A 119 20.24 19.77 -11.59
CA GLY A 119 19.79 20.88 -10.76
C GLY A 119 19.93 20.55 -9.28
N THR A 120 20.34 21.52 -8.46
CA THR A 120 20.25 21.41 -7.00
C THR A 120 19.69 22.70 -6.42
N VAL A 121 18.65 22.59 -5.58
CA VAL A 121 18.13 23.69 -4.78
C VAL A 121 18.32 23.36 -3.31
N ASN A 122 18.91 24.29 -2.56
CA ASN A 122 19.05 24.18 -1.11
C ASN A 122 18.25 25.31 -0.45
N VAL A 123 17.23 24.97 0.32
CA VAL A 123 16.46 25.90 1.15
C VAL A 123 16.97 25.77 2.57
N LEU A 124 17.84 26.70 2.97
CA LEU A 124 18.63 26.70 4.20
C LEU A 124 18.15 27.83 5.11
N GLY A 125 17.03 27.60 5.80
CA GLY A 125 16.36 28.61 6.66
C GLY A 125 15.63 29.73 5.92
N GLY A 126 15.63 29.71 4.58
CA GLY A 126 14.82 30.60 3.76
C GLY A 126 13.44 30.02 3.42
N THR A 127 12.66 30.76 2.62
CA THR A 127 11.33 30.34 2.15
C THR A 127 11.31 30.24 0.62
N TRP A 128 10.69 29.19 0.08
CA TRP A 128 10.38 29.07 -1.35
C TRP A 128 8.90 28.77 -1.56
N ARG A 129 8.17 29.70 -2.18
CA ARG A 129 6.72 29.61 -2.39
C ARG A 129 6.38 29.46 -3.87
N LEU A 130 5.83 28.32 -4.26
CA LEU A 130 5.44 27.98 -5.63
C LEU A 130 3.93 28.23 -5.85
N TYR A 131 3.50 29.42 -5.43
CA TYR A 131 2.14 29.93 -5.64
C TYR A 131 2.26 31.24 -6.39
N ASP A 132 1.37 31.45 -7.34
CA ASP A 132 1.32 32.71 -8.07
C ASP A 132 0.71 33.84 -7.23
N SER A 133 0.67 35.03 -7.81
CA SER A 133 0.07 36.23 -7.21
C SER A 133 -1.43 36.10 -6.91
N GLY A 134 -2.12 35.14 -7.53
CA GLY A 134 -3.51 34.77 -7.24
C GLY A 134 -3.66 33.69 -6.16
N ASN A 135 -2.56 33.29 -5.51
CA ASN A 135 -2.49 32.20 -4.54
C ASN A 135 -2.94 30.84 -5.09
N ASN A 136 -2.66 30.58 -6.37
CA ASN A 136 -2.87 29.27 -6.97
C ASN A 136 -1.56 28.48 -6.95
N ALA A 137 -1.62 27.22 -6.52
CA ALA A 137 -0.50 26.29 -6.59
C ALA A 137 0.02 26.13 -8.03
N ARG A 138 1.34 26.12 -8.19
CA ARG A 138 2.02 25.94 -9.48
C ARG A 138 2.90 24.69 -9.48
N PRO A 139 3.14 24.09 -10.66
CA PRO A 139 3.92 22.86 -10.73
C PRO A 139 5.41 23.10 -10.41
N LEU A 140 5.96 22.20 -9.61
CA LEU A 140 7.38 22.06 -9.35
C LEU A 140 7.83 20.65 -9.76
N ASN A 141 8.73 20.57 -10.74
CA ASN A 141 9.33 19.30 -11.15
C ASN A 141 10.76 19.19 -10.61
N VAL A 142 11.02 18.11 -9.86
CA VAL A 142 12.37 17.76 -9.37
C VAL A 142 12.84 16.53 -10.13
N GLY A 143 13.85 16.70 -10.98
CA GLY A 143 14.31 15.68 -11.92
C GLY A 143 13.28 15.46 -13.02
N GLN A 144 13.16 16.41 -13.95
CA GLN A 144 12.21 16.30 -15.05
C GLN A 144 12.65 15.22 -16.04
N SER A 145 13.64 15.52 -16.87
CA SER A 145 14.35 14.52 -17.67
C SER A 145 15.82 14.36 -17.24
N GLY A 146 16.30 15.25 -16.37
CA GLY A 146 17.64 15.21 -15.78
C GLY A 146 17.65 14.69 -14.35
N THR A 147 18.71 15.03 -13.61
CA THR A 147 18.81 14.78 -12.16
C THR A 147 18.49 16.05 -11.39
N GLY A 148 17.46 16.02 -10.54
CA GLY A 148 17.10 17.15 -9.68
C GLY A 148 17.22 16.79 -8.21
N MET A 149 17.74 17.72 -7.41
CA MET A 149 17.81 17.59 -5.95
C MET A 149 17.24 18.84 -5.26
N LEU A 150 16.31 18.64 -4.34
CA LEU A 150 15.81 19.68 -3.44
C LEU A 150 16.14 19.30 -2.00
N ASN A 151 16.93 20.13 -1.32
CA ASN A 151 17.26 19.97 0.08
C ASN A 151 16.57 21.07 0.89
N ILE A 152 15.79 20.70 1.89
CA ILE A 152 15.11 21.60 2.82
C ILE A 152 15.68 21.33 4.20
N LYS A 153 16.49 22.26 4.70
CA LYS A 153 17.22 22.11 5.96
C LYS A 153 17.22 23.40 6.76
N GLN A 154 17.66 23.32 8.01
CA GLN A 154 17.91 24.48 8.87
C GLN A 154 16.68 25.39 8.98
N LYS A 155 15.49 24.80 9.21
CA LYS A 155 14.20 25.51 9.23
C LYS A 155 13.77 26.10 7.90
N GLY A 156 14.27 25.55 6.80
CA GLY A 156 13.84 25.92 5.45
C GLY A 156 12.36 25.59 5.26
N HIS A 157 11.65 26.44 4.52
CA HIS A 157 10.23 26.27 4.26
C HIS A 157 9.97 26.26 2.75
N VAL A 158 9.33 25.20 2.25
CA VAL A 158 8.89 25.13 0.85
C VAL A 158 7.39 24.90 0.80
N ASP A 159 6.70 25.78 0.09
CA ASP A 159 5.30 25.63 -0.29
C ASP A 159 5.26 25.25 -1.78
N GLY A 160 5.32 23.96 -2.05
CA GLY A 160 5.69 23.35 -3.33
C GLY A 160 4.59 23.27 -4.38
N GLY A 161 3.37 23.73 -4.08
CA GLY A 161 2.25 23.70 -5.02
C GLY A 161 1.92 22.28 -5.50
N TYR A 162 2.15 21.98 -6.79
CA TYR A 162 2.03 20.63 -7.34
C TYR A 162 3.40 20.01 -7.58
N LEU A 163 3.87 19.19 -6.65
CA LEU A 163 5.23 18.65 -6.67
C LEU A 163 5.29 17.29 -7.34
N ARG A 164 6.16 17.17 -8.35
CA ARG A 164 6.51 15.91 -9.01
C ARG A 164 8.00 15.62 -8.90
N ILE A 165 8.35 14.43 -8.41
CA ILE A 165 9.73 13.95 -8.31
C ILE A 165 9.93 12.84 -9.34
N GLY A 166 10.92 12.98 -10.23
CA GLY A 166 11.10 12.09 -11.38
C GLY A 166 9.95 12.25 -12.38
N SER A 167 9.78 13.46 -12.93
CA SER A 167 8.54 13.85 -13.61
C SER A 167 8.41 13.36 -15.06
N SER A 168 9.50 12.94 -15.71
CA SER A 168 9.49 12.34 -17.05
C SER A 168 10.25 11.02 -17.05
N THR A 169 10.07 10.22 -18.11
CA THR A 169 10.86 8.99 -18.33
C THR A 169 12.35 9.29 -18.32
N GLY A 170 13.13 8.52 -17.54
CA GLY A 170 14.57 8.74 -17.36
C GLY A 170 14.94 9.85 -16.36
N GLY A 171 13.99 10.69 -15.95
CA GLY A 171 14.19 11.71 -14.92
C GLY A 171 14.43 11.09 -13.54
N VAL A 172 15.36 11.68 -12.80
CA VAL A 172 15.72 11.25 -11.44
C VAL A 172 15.59 12.43 -10.49
N GLY A 173 14.61 12.40 -9.61
CA GLY A 173 14.40 13.43 -8.61
C GLY A 173 14.69 12.94 -7.19
N THR A 174 15.19 13.82 -6.34
CA THR A 174 15.34 13.57 -4.91
C THR A 174 14.94 14.81 -4.11
N VAL A 175 14.08 14.63 -3.11
CA VAL A 175 13.70 15.65 -2.14
C VAL A 175 14.11 15.18 -0.75
N ASN A 176 14.85 16.00 -0.02
CA ASN A 176 15.27 15.76 1.36
C ASN A 176 14.68 16.85 2.26
N VAL A 177 13.93 16.45 3.28
CA VAL A 177 13.39 17.33 4.33
C VAL A 177 14.01 16.91 5.65
N GLU A 178 15.00 17.68 6.11
CA GLU A 178 15.88 17.29 7.20
C GLU A 178 15.96 18.37 8.28
N GLY A 179 15.83 17.95 9.53
CA GLY A 179 15.98 18.80 10.69
C GLY A 179 14.66 19.38 11.18
N GLU A 180 14.61 19.61 12.49
CA GLU A 180 13.48 20.22 13.19
C GLU A 180 13.10 21.57 12.56
N ASP A 181 11.79 21.81 12.43
CA ASP A 181 11.16 22.96 11.76
C ASP A 181 11.44 23.09 10.24
N SER A 182 12.14 22.16 9.59
CA SER A 182 12.21 22.12 8.13
C SER A 182 10.90 21.58 7.56
N VAL A 183 10.26 22.33 6.68
CA VAL A 183 8.88 22.07 6.24
C VAL A 183 8.75 22.02 4.72
N LEU A 184 8.06 20.99 4.23
CA LEU A 184 7.53 20.93 2.87
C LEU A 184 6.00 20.83 2.91
N MET A 185 5.32 21.77 2.28
CA MET A 185 3.88 21.69 2.03
C MET A 185 3.65 21.53 0.53
N THR A 186 2.71 20.69 0.14
CA THR A 186 2.32 20.49 -1.26
C THR A 186 0.85 20.12 -1.32
N GLU A 187 0.20 20.35 -2.45
CA GLU A 187 -1.19 19.94 -2.64
C GLU A 187 -1.25 18.54 -3.24
N LEU A 188 -0.83 18.42 -4.50
CA LEU A 188 -0.61 17.16 -5.20
C LEU A 188 0.86 16.76 -5.03
N PHE A 189 1.10 15.49 -4.71
CA PHE A 189 2.45 14.98 -4.54
C PHE A 189 2.66 13.66 -5.29
N GLU A 190 3.47 13.66 -6.34
CA GLU A 190 3.85 12.46 -7.08
C GLU A 190 5.34 12.18 -6.89
N ILE A 191 5.67 11.04 -6.29
CA ILE A 191 7.04 10.56 -6.07
C ILE A 191 7.30 9.41 -7.01
N GLY A 192 8.17 9.60 -8.01
CA GLY A 192 8.31 8.67 -9.12
C GLY A 192 7.10 8.77 -10.04
N SER A 193 6.93 9.91 -10.72
CA SER A 193 5.78 10.16 -11.58
C SER A 193 5.85 9.31 -12.87
N TYR A 194 6.82 9.61 -13.75
CA TYR A 194 7.13 8.81 -14.95
C TYR A 194 8.56 8.23 -14.93
N GLY A 195 9.42 8.77 -14.04
CA GLY A 195 10.80 8.34 -13.85
C GLY A 195 11.03 7.78 -12.45
N THR A 196 12.18 8.10 -11.87
CA THR A 196 12.56 7.69 -10.51
C THR A 196 12.49 8.88 -9.57
N GLY A 197 11.72 8.77 -8.48
CA GLY A 197 11.63 9.81 -7.46
C GLY A 197 11.88 9.27 -6.06
N SER A 198 12.60 10.05 -5.26
CA SER A 198 12.87 9.74 -3.85
C SER A 198 12.47 10.91 -2.95
N LEU A 199 11.77 10.61 -1.86
CA LEU A 199 11.50 11.53 -0.75
C LEU A 199 12.11 10.97 0.53
N ASN A 200 12.93 11.78 1.19
CA ASN A 200 13.47 11.45 2.51
C ASN A 200 13.01 12.51 3.52
N ILE A 201 12.41 12.06 4.61
CA ILE A 201 11.98 12.90 5.74
C ILE A 201 12.72 12.40 6.98
N THR A 202 13.65 13.20 7.47
CA THR A 202 14.57 12.78 8.54
C THR A 202 14.70 13.85 9.62
N ASP A 203 15.17 13.43 10.80
CA ASP A 203 15.60 14.33 11.88
C ASP A 203 14.53 15.37 12.25
N LYS A 204 13.27 14.91 12.39
CA LYS A 204 12.07 15.72 12.65
C LYS A 204 11.66 16.71 11.55
N GLY A 205 12.09 16.50 10.31
CA GLY A 205 11.52 17.19 9.16
C GLY A 205 10.01 16.91 9.04
N TYR A 206 9.25 17.87 8.52
CA TYR A 206 7.79 17.79 8.45
C TYR A 206 7.27 18.02 7.03
N VAL A 207 6.44 17.10 6.56
CA VAL A 207 5.81 17.17 5.23
C VAL A 207 4.30 17.14 5.32
N THR A 208 3.62 17.95 4.52
CA THR A 208 2.17 17.90 4.36
C THR A 208 1.76 17.79 2.89
N SER A 209 0.73 16.99 2.62
CA SER A 209 0.08 16.88 1.31
C SER A 209 -1.44 16.88 1.44
N SER A 210 -2.14 17.69 0.63
CA SER A 210 -3.56 18.02 0.86
C SER A 210 -4.58 17.60 -0.21
N ILE A 211 -4.15 17.08 -1.36
CA ILE A 211 -5.06 16.54 -2.40
C ILE A 211 -4.84 15.04 -2.59
N VAL A 212 -3.64 14.64 -3.00
CA VAL A 212 -3.30 13.24 -3.27
C VAL A 212 -1.80 13.05 -3.11
N ALA A 213 -1.40 11.89 -2.60
CA ALA A 213 -0.01 11.47 -2.53
C ALA A 213 0.15 10.14 -3.25
N ILE A 214 1.02 10.08 -4.26
CA ILE A 214 1.24 8.89 -5.08
C ILE A 214 2.73 8.58 -5.12
N VAL A 215 3.09 7.33 -4.81
CA VAL A 215 4.45 6.80 -4.87
C VAL A 215 4.50 5.74 -5.98
N GLY A 216 5.21 6.00 -7.07
CA GLY A 216 5.23 5.13 -8.26
C GLY A 216 3.94 5.27 -9.07
N TYR A 217 3.78 6.40 -9.77
CA TYR A 217 2.51 6.74 -10.43
C TYR A 217 2.28 5.96 -11.72
N GLN A 218 3.13 6.15 -12.73
CA GLN A 218 2.93 5.59 -14.08
C GLN A 218 3.64 4.25 -14.26
N ALA A 219 3.27 3.49 -15.30
CA ALA A 219 3.95 2.24 -15.63
C ALA A 219 5.46 2.45 -15.82
N ASN A 220 6.27 1.53 -15.26
CA ASN A 220 7.75 1.58 -15.22
C ASN A 220 8.36 2.74 -14.40
N SER A 221 7.56 3.57 -13.72
CA SER A 221 8.07 4.55 -12.76
C SER A 221 8.47 3.88 -11.44
N ASN A 222 9.36 4.53 -10.70
CA ASN A 222 9.84 4.05 -9.40
C ASN A 222 9.76 5.17 -8.37
N GLY A 223 8.87 5.04 -7.40
CA GLY A 223 8.75 5.96 -6.27
C GLY A 223 9.32 5.35 -5.00
N LYS A 224 10.09 6.12 -4.24
CA LYS A 224 10.59 5.71 -2.93
C LYS A 224 10.39 6.80 -1.88
N VAL A 225 9.86 6.41 -0.73
CA VAL A 225 9.71 7.27 0.45
C VAL A 225 10.39 6.63 1.64
N VAL A 226 11.17 7.42 2.38
CA VAL A 226 11.72 7.04 3.68
C VAL A 226 11.34 8.11 4.71
N VAL A 227 10.71 7.69 5.79
CA VAL A 227 10.39 8.52 6.96
C VAL A 227 11.08 7.92 8.17
N GLU A 228 12.07 8.64 8.72
CA GLU A 228 12.90 8.13 9.80
C GLU A 228 13.34 9.20 10.79
N LYS A 229 13.91 8.79 11.93
CA LYS A 229 14.50 9.68 12.94
C LYS A 229 13.53 10.78 13.39
N GLY A 230 12.29 10.39 13.69
CA GLY A 230 11.22 11.31 14.09
C GLY A 230 10.68 12.20 12.97
N GLY A 231 11.05 11.98 11.71
CA GLY A 231 10.43 12.66 10.57
C GLY A 231 8.93 12.37 10.49
N GLU A 232 8.16 13.32 9.96
CA GLU A 232 6.70 13.23 9.92
C GLU A 232 6.12 13.57 8.55
N TRP A 233 5.14 12.77 8.11
CA TRP A 233 4.34 13.07 6.93
C TRP A 233 2.84 13.02 7.24
N LEU A 234 2.18 14.18 7.13
CA LEU A 234 0.74 14.31 7.22
C LEU A 234 0.10 14.38 5.83
N ILE A 235 -0.66 13.36 5.47
CA ILE A 235 -1.45 13.27 4.25
C ILE A 235 -2.92 13.49 4.63
N LYS A 236 -3.41 14.72 4.47
CA LYS A 236 -4.73 15.11 4.98
C LYS A 236 -5.44 16.13 4.08
N ASN A 237 -6.70 15.85 3.75
CA ASN A 237 -7.68 16.86 3.29
C ASN A 237 -8.75 16.99 4.37
N ASN A 238 -9.47 18.10 4.31
CA ASN A 238 -10.75 18.27 4.99
C ASN A 238 -11.90 17.51 4.27
N ASP A 239 -11.66 16.95 3.07
CA ASP A 239 -12.57 16.06 2.35
C ASP A 239 -12.22 14.57 2.54
N SER A 240 -13.24 13.71 2.58
CA SER A 240 -13.17 12.28 2.96
C SER A 240 -12.56 11.37 1.89
N SER A 241 -12.01 11.96 0.82
CA SER A 241 -11.71 11.29 -0.45
C SER A 241 -10.20 11.18 -0.77
N ILE A 242 -9.28 11.70 0.07
CA ILE A 242 -7.84 11.53 -0.23
C ILE A 242 -7.46 10.05 -0.27
N GLU A 243 -6.68 9.74 -1.30
CA GLU A 243 -5.95 8.50 -1.43
C GLU A 243 -4.44 8.74 -1.27
N PHE A 244 -3.81 8.01 -0.34
CA PHE A 244 -2.37 7.76 -0.35
C PHE A 244 -2.13 6.48 -1.14
N GLN A 245 -1.44 6.54 -2.26
CA GLN A 245 -1.22 5.40 -3.13
C GLN A 245 0.25 5.00 -3.18
N ILE A 246 0.54 3.72 -2.97
CA ILE A 246 1.87 3.13 -3.07
C ILE A 246 1.84 2.08 -4.18
N GLY A 247 2.57 2.34 -5.27
CA GLY A 247 2.55 1.55 -6.49
C GLY A 247 1.21 1.66 -7.21
N ASN A 248 0.96 2.79 -7.89
CA ASN A 248 -0.27 2.98 -8.66
C ASN A 248 -0.25 2.13 -9.94
N GLN A 249 0.46 2.53 -10.99
CA GLN A 249 0.77 1.68 -12.16
C GLN A 249 2.24 1.26 -12.21
N GLY A 250 3.10 1.95 -11.47
CA GLY A 250 4.52 1.65 -11.33
C GLY A 250 4.86 0.94 -10.03
N THR A 251 6.14 1.01 -9.66
CA THR A 251 6.65 0.46 -8.40
C THR A 251 6.73 1.57 -7.35
N GLY A 252 6.07 1.38 -6.22
CA GLY A 252 6.14 2.28 -5.07
C GLY A 252 6.63 1.58 -3.82
N GLU A 253 7.54 2.23 -3.09
CA GLU A 253 8.03 1.76 -1.80
C GLU A 253 7.94 2.89 -0.77
N ALA A 254 7.29 2.64 0.37
CA ALA A 254 7.34 3.53 1.53
C ALA A 254 7.90 2.77 2.74
N THR A 255 8.92 3.33 3.38
CA THR A 255 9.53 2.78 4.60
C THR A 255 9.43 3.78 5.73
N ILE A 256 8.91 3.32 6.87
CA ILE A 256 8.80 4.07 8.12
C ILE A 256 9.64 3.32 9.15
N ARG A 257 10.64 4.00 9.71
CA ARG A 257 11.59 3.39 10.63
C ARG A 257 12.14 4.36 11.65
N GLU A 258 12.87 3.88 12.65
CA GLU A 258 13.58 4.73 13.62
C GLU A 258 12.71 5.88 14.20
N GLY A 259 11.44 5.59 14.55
CA GLY A 259 10.51 6.57 15.12
C GLY A 259 9.85 7.50 14.11
N GLY A 260 9.91 7.21 12.80
CA GLY A 260 9.20 7.97 11.77
C GLY A 260 7.68 7.84 11.86
N LEU A 261 6.95 8.88 11.44
CA LEU A 261 5.50 8.94 11.56
C LEU A 261 4.81 9.29 10.23
N ILE A 262 3.78 8.53 9.87
CA ILE A 262 2.87 8.89 8.77
C ILE A 262 1.43 8.91 9.29
N THR A 263 0.67 9.94 8.92
CA THR A 263 -0.79 9.94 9.07
C THR A 263 -1.43 10.12 7.71
N ALA A 264 -2.32 9.22 7.33
CA ALA A 264 -3.03 9.23 6.05
C ALA A 264 -4.53 8.90 6.22
N GLU A 265 -5.29 9.16 5.16
CA GLU A 265 -6.71 8.82 5.08
C GLU A 265 -6.89 7.42 4.47
N ASN A 266 -7.48 7.29 3.28
CA ASN A 266 -7.53 6.00 2.59
C ASN A 266 -6.14 5.72 2.00
N THR A 267 -5.60 4.54 2.29
CA THR A 267 -4.31 4.10 1.75
C THR A 267 -4.50 2.91 0.83
N ILE A 268 -3.97 3.00 -0.39
CA ILE A 268 -4.06 1.98 -1.44
C ILE A 268 -2.65 1.51 -1.79
N ILE A 269 -2.43 0.21 -1.81
CA ILE A 269 -1.14 -0.42 -2.14
C ILE A 269 -1.38 -1.38 -3.30
N GLY A 270 -0.63 -1.23 -4.41
CA GLY A 270 -0.89 -1.96 -5.65
C GLY A 270 -2.18 -1.48 -6.33
N GLY A 271 -2.21 -0.20 -6.72
CA GLY A 271 -3.42 0.54 -7.09
C GLY A 271 -4.08 0.11 -8.40
N ASN A 272 -3.31 -0.21 -9.45
CA ASN A 272 -3.79 -0.70 -10.75
C ASN A 272 -3.18 -2.07 -11.07
N ALA A 273 -3.64 -2.74 -12.13
CA ALA A 273 -3.25 -4.11 -12.50
C ALA A 273 -1.72 -4.36 -12.60
N THR A 274 -0.95 -3.38 -13.06
CA THR A 274 0.54 -3.48 -13.13
C THR A 274 1.24 -2.89 -11.90
N GLY A 275 0.49 -2.27 -11.00
CA GLY A 275 1.02 -1.58 -9.83
C GLY A 275 1.62 -2.56 -8.83
N ILE A 276 2.80 -2.21 -8.32
CA ILE A 276 3.50 -2.96 -7.28
C ILE A 276 3.79 -2.02 -6.12
N GLY A 277 3.08 -2.19 -5.02
CA GLY A 277 3.23 -1.38 -3.82
C GLY A 277 3.88 -2.15 -2.68
N THR A 278 4.81 -1.51 -1.96
CA THR A 278 5.38 -2.05 -0.72
C THR A 278 5.37 -0.99 0.38
N LEU A 279 4.78 -1.33 1.53
CA LEU A 279 4.82 -0.55 2.76
C LEU A 279 5.58 -1.32 3.84
N ASN A 280 6.66 -0.73 4.36
CA ASN A 280 7.44 -1.27 5.46
C ASN A 280 7.28 -0.36 6.69
N VAL A 281 6.87 -0.92 7.82
CA VAL A 281 6.78 -0.23 9.11
C VAL A 281 7.56 -1.02 10.12
N GLN A 282 8.70 -0.47 10.53
CA GLN A 282 9.69 -1.20 11.33
C GLN A 282 10.22 -0.35 12.48
N ASP A 283 10.72 -1.03 13.50
CA ASP A 283 11.35 -0.42 14.67
C ASP A 283 10.35 0.25 15.63
N GLN A 284 10.76 0.35 16.90
CA GLN A 284 9.97 0.95 17.96
C GLN A 284 9.59 2.40 17.62
N ASP A 285 8.36 2.77 17.98
CA ASP A 285 7.77 4.10 17.79
C ASP A 285 7.58 4.54 16.33
N SER A 286 7.89 3.69 15.36
CA SER A 286 7.55 3.92 13.95
C SER A 286 6.08 3.60 13.72
N VAL A 287 5.31 4.60 13.29
CA VAL A 287 3.85 4.47 13.21
C VAL A 287 3.32 4.98 11.87
N ILE A 288 2.38 4.23 11.29
CA ILE A 288 1.42 4.79 10.34
C ILE A 288 0.00 4.69 10.88
N THR A 289 -0.72 5.80 10.82
CA THR A 289 -2.16 5.84 11.12
C THR A 289 -2.93 6.09 9.83
N VAL A 290 -3.85 5.19 9.48
CA VAL A 290 -4.70 5.28 8.29
C VAL A 290 -6.18 5.22 8.66
N ARG A 291 -7.06 5.75 7.81
CA ARG A 291 -8.51 5.54 7.98
C ARG A 291 -8.92 4.16 7.47
N ARG A 292 -8.58 3.84 6.22
CA ARG A 292 -8.81 2.53 5.59
C ARG A 292 -7.56 2.07 4.88
N LEU A 293 -7.33 0.77 4.84
CA LEU A 293 -6.23 0.17 4.10
C LEU A 293 -6.74 -0.79 3.02
N TYR A 294 -6.24 -0.62 1.81
CA TYR A 294 -6.50 -1.49 0.67
C TYR A 294 -5.17 -2.01 0.16
N ASN A 295 -4.90 -3.31 0.34
CA ASN A 295 -3.64 -3.93 -0.02
C ASN A 295 -3.82 -4.94 -1.16
N GLY A 296 -3.15 -4.71 -2.29
CA GLY A 296 -3.43 -5.41 -3.53
C GLY A 296 -4.82 -5.01 -4.05
N TYR A 297 -4.99 -3.75 -4.45
CA TYR A 297 -6.30 -3.25 -4.86
C TYR A 297 -6.73 -3.82 -6.22
N PHE A 298 -6.01 -3.46 -7.29
CA PHE A 298 -6.10 -4.13 -8.59
C PHE A 298 -4.78 -4.85 -8.95
N GLY A 299 -3.67 -4.49 -8.31
CA GLY A 299 -2.34 -5.04 -8.57
C GLY A 299 -1.79 -5.83 -7.39
N ASN A 300 -0.48 -5.72 -7.18
CA ASN A 300 0.25 -6.44 -6.14
C ASN A 300 0.60 -5.50 -4.99
N GLY A 301 0.18 -5.84 -3.78
CA GLY A 301 0.49 -5.07 -2.58
C GLY A 301 1.18 -5.92 -1.52
N LYS A 302 2.20 -5.35 -0.88
CA LYS A 302 2.90 -5.96 0.25
C LYS A 302 3.00 -4.99 1.41
N VAL A 303 2.58 -5.44 2.59
CA VAL A 303 2.74 -4.72 3.86
C VAL A 303 3.59 -5.56 4.79
N ASN A 304 4.64 -4.97 5.35
CA ASN A 304 5.49 -5.59 6.36
C ASN A 304 5.47 -4.73 7.63
N ILE A 305 5.11 -5.35 8.74
CA ILE A 305 5.11 -4.74 10.08
C ILE A 305 6.06 -5.57 10.93
N SER A 306 7.19 -4.99 11.33
CA SER A 306 8.25 -5.72 12.01
C SER A 306 8.95 -4.91 13.10
N ASN A 307 9.76 -5.56 13.93
CA ASN A 307 10.61 -4.93 14.94
C ASN A 307 9.88 -3.93 15.86
N ASN A 308 8.66 -4.22 16.31
CA ASN A 308 7.78 -3.32 17.09
C ASN A 308 7.18 -2.13 16.31
N GLY A 309 7.24 -2.12 14.98
CA GLY A 309 6.52 -1.17 14.15
C GLY A 309 5.00 -1.30 14.32
N LEU A 310 4.26 -0.21 14.11
CA LEU A 310 2.83 -0.14 14.39
C LEU A 310 2.03 0.42 13.21
N ILE A 311 1.02 -0.32 12.77
CA ILE A 311 -0.03 0.19 11.88
C ILE A 311 -1.31 0.36 12.68
N ASN A 312 -1.85 1.59 12.72
CA ASN A 312 -3.15 1.91 13.27
C ASN A 312 -4.18 2.14 12.15
N ASN A 313 -5.21 1.30 12.06
CA ASN A 313 -6.36 1.49 11.16
C ASN A 313 -7.55 2.03 11.94
N LYS A 314 -8.14 3.16 11.54
CA LYS A 314 -9.33 3.70 12.22
C LYS A 314 -10.63 2.98 11.85
N GLU A 315 -10.70 2.44 10.63
CA GLU A 315 -11.82 1.66 10.13
C GLU A 315 -11.32 0.29 9.67
N TYR A 316 -11.66 -0.15 8.46
CA TYR A 316 -11.42 -1.50 7.97
C TYR A 316 -10.21 -1.62 7.06
N SER A 317 -9.80 -2.86 6.79
CA SER A 317 -8.80 -3.20 5.80
C SER A 317 -9.28 -4.30 4.85
N LEU A 318 -8.93 -4.17 3.58
CA LEU A 318 -9.14 -5.19 2.55
C LEU A 318 -7.78 -5.62 1.99
N VAL A 319 -7.58 -6.93 1.82
CA VAL A 319 -6.34 -7.53 1.31
C VAL A 319 -6.72 -8.47 0.16
N GLY A 320 -6.12 -8.30 -1.02
CA GLY A 320 -6.57 -9.01 -2.23
C GLY A 320 -7.97 -8.55 -2.65
N VAL A 321 -8.08 -7.28 -3.06
CA VAL A 321 -9.38 -6.57 -3.11
C VAL A 321 -10.21 -6.95 -4.33
N GLN A 322 -9.61 -6.92 -5.52
CA GLN A 322 -10.30 -7.16 -6.79
C GLN A 322 -9.88 -8.50 -7.40
N ASP A 323 -10.68 -9.03 -8.31
CA ASP A 323 -10.34 -10.25 -9.04
C ASP A 323 -8.98 -10.10 -9.76
N GLY A 324 -8.13 -11.12 -9.66
CA GLY A 324 -6.75 -11.12 -10.16
C GLY A 324 -5.74 -10.24 -9.40
N SER A 325 -6.14 -9.56 -8.32
CA SER A 325 -5.22 -8.81 -7.44
C SER A 325 -4.62 -9.69 -6.35
N HIS A 326 -3.46 -9.30 -5.82
CA HIS A 326 -2.77 -10.05 -4.77
C HIS A 326 -2.27 -9.11 -3.66
N GLY A 327 -2.71 -9.36 -2.43
CA GLY A 327 -2.31 -8.61 -1.25
C GLY A 327 -1.66 -9.49 -0.19
N VAL A 328 -0.50 -9.10 0.31
CA VAL A 328 0.21 -9.80 1.39
C VAL A 328 0.46 -8.87 2.57
N VAL A 329 0.09 -9.29 3.77
CA VAL A 329 0.43 -8.61 5.03
C VAL A 329 1.24 -9.54 5.91
N ASN A 330 2.45 -9.10 6.28
CA ASN A 330 3.33 -9.81 7.21
C ASN A 330 3.43 -9.01 8.51
N VAL A 331 3.13 -9.66 9.63
CA VAL A 331 3.24 -9.11 10.98
C VAL A 331 4.22 -9.99 11.75
N THR A 332 5.47 -9.53 11.85
CA THR A 332 6.58 -10.32 12.41
C THR A 332 7.31 -9.55 13.48
N ASP A 333 8.17 -10.23 14.25
CA ASP A 333 9.17 -9.61 15.13
C ASP A 333 8.57 -8.52 16.05
N LYS A 334 7.46 -8.85 16.74
CA LYS A 334 6.69 -7.94 17.60
C LYS A 334 6.00 -6.77 16.90
N GLY A 335 5.96 -6.76 15.57
CA GLY A 335 5.13 -5.84 14.80
C GLY A 335 3.67 -5.94 15.20
N HIS A 336 2.94 -4.82 15.13
CA HIS A 336 1.56 -4.75 15.59
C HIS A 336 0.66 -4.12 14.53
N TRP A 337 -0.35 -4.88 14.11
CA TRP A 337 -1.47 -4.36 13.32
C TRP A 337 -2.69 -4.14 14.20
N ASN A 338 -3.01 -2.87 14.43
CA ASN A 338 -4.04 -2.46 15.37
C ASN A 338 -5.19 -1.72 14.68
N PHE A 339 -6.41 -2.07 15.04
CA PHE A 339 -7.62 -1.40 14.57
C PHE A 339 -8.19 -0.54 15.71
N LEU A 340 -8.23 0.78 15.55
CA LEU A 340 -8.74 1.75 16.52
C LEU A 340 -10.27 1.90 16.38
N GLY A 341 -10.98 2.19 17.47
CA GLY A 341 -12.40 2.59 17.44
C GLY A 341 -13.37 1.68 18.21
N THR A 342 -14.61 2.14 18.37
CA THR A 342 -15.70 1.45 19.07
C THR A 342 -16.79 1.03 18.09
N GLY A 343 -17.05 -0.27 17.95
CA GLY A 343 -18.16 -0.82 17.13
C GLY A 343 -17.71 -1.77 16.02
N GLU A 344 -18.53 -2.79 15.75
CA GLU A 344 -18.24 -3.88 14.80
C GLU A 344 -18.35 -3.44 13.34
N ALA A 345 -19.23 -2.49 13.01
CA ALA A 345 -19.52 -2.08 11.63
C ALA A 345 -18.33 -1.45 10.88
N PHE A 346 -17.35 -0.92 11.61
CA PHE A 346 -16.19 -0.24 11.01
C PHE A 346 -14.87 -0.97 11.22
N ARG A 347 -14.85 -2.06 12.01
CA ARG A 347 -13.61 -2.79 12.34
C ARG A 347 -13.69 -4.18 11.73
N TYR A 348 -13.29 -4.31 10.48
CA TYR A 348 -13.18 -5.62 9.85
C TYR A 348 -11.93 -5.72 8.97
N ILE A 349 -11.48 -6.95 8.78
CA ILE A 349 -10.43 -7.30 7.83
C ILE A 349 -11.01 -8.32 6.86
N TYR A 350 -10.96 -8.03 5.56
CA TYR A 350 -11.17 -9.05 4.53
C TYR A 350 -9.82 -9.49 3.98
N ILE A 351 -9.55 -10.79 4.06
CA ILE A 351 -8.38 -11.45 3.48
C ILE A 351 -8.87 -12.24 2.27
N GLY A 352 -8.52 -11.80 1.07
CA GLY A 352 -9.13 -12.26 -0.17
C GLY A 352 -10.58 -11.78 -0.27
N ASP A 353 -10.78 -10.49 -0.62
CA ASP A 353 -12.12 -9.96 -0.86
C ASP A 353 -12.69 -10.55 -2.16
N ALA A 354 -12.16 -10.16 -3.31
CA ALA A 354 -12.41 -10.82 -4.60
C ALA A 354 -11.13 -11.43 -5.23
N GLY A 355 -9.94 -11.07 -4.73
CA GLY A 355 -8.66 -11.59 -5.19
C GLY A 355 -7.99 -12.48 -4.15
N ASP A 356 -6.67 -12.58 -4.26
CA ASP A 356 -5.84 -13.39 -3.37
C ASP A 356 -5.30 -12.54 -2.21
N GLY A 357 -5.67 -12.85 -0.98
CA GLY A 357 -5.18 -12.18 0.21
C GLY A 357 -4.42 -13.12 1.14
N GLU A 358 -3.32 -12.62 1.71
CA GLU A 358 -2.52 -13.34 2.69
C GLU A 358 -2.27 -12.50 3.95
N LEU A 359 -2.47 -13.11 5.12
CA LEU A 359 -2.09 -12.57 6.42
C LEU A 359 -1.17 -13.56 7.14
N ASN A 360 0.09 -13.17 7.34
CA ASN A 360 1.09 -13.96 8.03
C ASN A 360 1.45 -13.31 9.37
N VAL A 361 1.28 -14.02 10.48
CA VAL A 361 1.61 -13.57 11.83
C VAL A 361 2.61 -14.53 12.44
N SER A 362 3.82 -14.06 12.72
CA SER A 362 4.90 -14.90 13.25
C SER A 362 5.86 -14.14 14.16
N SER A 363 6.80 -14.83 14.81
CA SER A 363 7.85 -14.20 15.63
C SER A 363 7.30 -13.15 16.61
N GLU A 364 6.30 -13.50 17.43
CA GLU A 364 5.64 -12.60 18.39
C GLU A 364 4.84 -11.45 17.76
N GLY A 365 4.49 -11.54 16.47
CA GLY A 365 3.63 -10.57 15.79
C GLY A 365 2.21 -10.53 16.37
N LYS A 366 1.58 -9.34 16.34
CA LYS A 366 0.26 -9.14 16.93
C LYS A 366 -0.73 -8.50 15.97
N VAL A 367 -1.96 -9.01 15.92
CA VAL A 367 -3.09 -8.39 15.22
C VAL A 367 -4.26 -8.21 16.18
N ASP A 368 -4.69 -6.97 16.39
CA ASP A 368 -5.90 -6.63 17.15
C ASP A 368 -6.95 -6.03 16.21
N SER A 369 -8.02 -6.77 15.95
CA SER A 369 -9.01 -6.42 14.91
C SER A 369 -10.45 -6.59 15.38
N GLY A 370 -11.41 -6.15 14.56
CA GLY A 370 -12.82 -6.54 14.75
C GLY A 370 -13.08 -7.90 14.09
N ILE A 371 -14.01 -8.02 13.14
CA ILE A 371 -14.27 -9.31 12.47
C ILE A 371 -13.23 -9.55 11.38
N ILE A 372 -12.63 -10.74 11.34
CA ILE A 372 -11.81 -11.18 10.20
C ILE A 372 -12.64 -12.11 9.32
N THR A 373 -12.70 -11.83 8.02
CA THR A 373 -13.31 -12.73 7.02
C THR A 373 -12.27 -13.09 5.97
N ALA A 374 -12.07 -14.38 5.69
CA ALA A 374 -11.20 -14.85 4.63
C ALA A 374 -12.02 -15.50 3.51
N GLY A 375 -11.73 -15.16 2.24
CA GLY A 375 -12.51 -15.60 1.09
C GLY A 375 -13.92 -15.00 1.08
N MET A 376 -14.00 -13.68 0.95
CA MET A 376 -15.27 -12.94 1.09
C MET A 376 -16.24 -13.22 -0.06
N LYS A 377 -15.83 -12.96 -1.31
CA LYS A 377 -16.64 -13.16 -2.53
C LYS A 377 -16.26 -14.47 -3.21
N GLU A 378 -17.07 -14.91 -4.17
CA GLU A 378 -16.89 -16.20 -4.89
C GLU A 378 -15.48 -16.43 -5.45
N THR A 379 -14.80 -15.40 -5.97
CA THR A 379 -13.43 -15.50 -6.50
C THR A 379 -12.35 -15.27 -5.44
N GLY A 380 -12.73 -14.79 -4.25
CA GLY A 380 -11.80 -14.43 -3.19
C GLY A 380 -11.15 -15.65 -2.56
N THR A 381 -9.81 -15.64 -2.47
CA THR A 381 -9.02 -16.63 -1.74
C THR A 381 -8.27 -15.95 -0.62
N GLY A 382 -8.57 -16.34 0.63
CA GLY A 382 -7.95 -15.77 1.81
C GLY A 382 -7.14 -16.79 2.61
N ASN A 383 -5.85 -16.53 2.79
CA ASN A 383 -4.94 -17.39 3.54
C ASN A 383 -4.46 -16.68 4.81
N ILE A 384 -4.66 -17.29 5.97
CA ILE A 384 -4.21 -16.76 7.25
C ILE A 384 -3.26 -17.77 7.90
N THR A 385 -2.03 -17.36 8.17
CA THR A 385 -1.04 -18.18 8.87
C THR A 385 -0.65 -17.53 10.18
N ILE A 386 -0.77 -18.27 11.28
CA ILE A 386 -0.33 -17.87 12.62
C ILE A 386 0.65 -18.92 13.11
N LYS A 387 1.90 -18.54 13.35
CA LYS A 387 2.93 -19.46 13.81
C LYS A 387 3.83 -18.85 14.86
N ASP A 388 4.50 -19.72 15.60
CA ASP A 388 5.45 -19.39 16.65
C ASP A 388 4.79 -18.86 17.92
N LYS A 389 5.40 -19.18 19.05
CA LYS A 389 4.94 -18.79 20.38
C LYS A 389 4.79 -17.26 20.47
N ASN A 390 3.72 -16.83 21.14
CA ASN A 390 3.34 -15.42 21.34
C ASN A 390 2.95 -14.65 20.06
N SER A 391 2.86 -15.31 18.90
CA SER A 391 2.20 -14.71 17.74
C SER A 391 0.68 -14.80 17.93
N VAL A 392 0.00 -13.66 17.99
CA VAL A 392 -1.41 -13.60 18.43
C VAL A 392 -2.28 -12.80 17.47
N ILE A 393 -3.42 -13.38 17.10
CA ILE A 393 -4.56 -12.64 16.55
C ILE A 393 -5.64 -12.55 17.63
N THR A 394 -6.04 -11.33 18.01
CA THR A 394 -7.24 -11.08 18.82
C THR A 394 -8.28 -10.37 17.96
N ASN A 395 -9.47 -10.94 17.86
CA ASN A 395 -10.53 -10.44 16.99
C ASN A 395 -11.91 -10.53 17.66
N LEU A 396 -12.93 -9.93 17.03
CA LEU A 396 -14.33 -10.01 17.46
C LEU A 396 -15.08 -11.18 16.82
N GLY A 397 -14.46 -11.90 15.89
CA GLY A 397 -15.04 -13.04 15.18
C GLY A 397 -14.18 -13.42 13.98
N THR A 398 -14.27 -14.68 13.57
CA THR A 398 -13.51 -15.24 12.43
C THR A 398 -14.45 -15.98 11.49
N ASN A 399 -14.54 -15.54 10.24
CA ASN A 399 -15.29 -16.22 9.19
C ASN A 399 -14.32 -16.70 8.09
N LEU A 400 -14.35 -17.97 7.72
CA LEU A 400 -13.52 -18.51 6.64
C LEU A 400 -14.41 -19.13 5.57
N GLY A 401 -14.18 -18.74 4.32
CA GLY A 401 -15.02 -19.07 3.18
C GLY A 401 -16.40 -18.47 3.35
N TYR A 402 -16.52 -17.16 3.16
CA TYR A 402 -17.82 -16.50 3.18
C TYR A 402 -18.62 -16.92 1.96
N ASP A 403 -18.28 -16.42 0.76
CA ASP A 403 -18.73 -17.00 -0.51
C ASP A 403 -17.58 -17.62 -1.31
N GLY A 404 -16.33 -17.33 -0.94
CA GLY A 404 -15.11 -17.86 -1.58
C GLY A 404 -14.37 -18.90 -0.74
N HIS A 405 -13.04 -18.91 -0.86
CA HIS A 405 -12.17 -19.87 -0.18
C HIS A 405 -11.37 -19.20 0.94
N GLY A 406 -11.54 -19.67 2.17
CA GLY A 406 -10.78 -19.23 3.33
C GLY A 406 -9.98 -20.36 3.96
N GLU A 407 -8.70 -20.14 4.21
CA GLU A 407 -7.80 -21.07 4.90
C GLU A 407 -7.15 -20.39 6.11
N MET A 408 -7.11 -21.10 7.24
CA MET A 408 -6.36 -20.68 8.43
C MET A 408 -5.48 -21.81 8.96
N ASN A 409 -4.19 -21.53 9.10
CA ASN A 409 -3.20 -22.44 9.66
C ASN A 409 -2.64 -21.86 10.97
N ILE A 410 -2.78 -22.59 12.07
CA ILE A 410 -2.28 -22.21 13.39
C ILE A 410 -1.26 -23.27 13.84
N SER A 411 0.00 -22.88 14.03
CA SER A 411 1.08 -23.83 14.32
C SER A 411 2.10 -23.30 15.31
N ASN A 412 2.96 -24.18 15.84
CA ASN A 412 4.12 -23.84 16.68
C ASN A 412 3.77 -22.91 17.85
N GLU A 413 2.72 -23.24 18.62
CA GLU A 413 2.22 -22.42 19.74
C GLU A 413 1.65 -21.02 19.35
N GLY A 414 1.34 -20.79 18.08
CA GLY A 414 0.56 -19.62 17.64
C GLY A 414 -0.86 -19.61 18.23
N LEU A 415 -1.43 -18.42 18.41
CA LEU A 415 -2.72 -18.24 19.10
C LEU A 415 -3.69 -17.35 18.32
N VAL A 416 -4.94 -17.81 18.20
CA VAL A 416 -6.07 -17.02 17.73
C VAL A 416 -7.10 -16.93 18.86
N VAL A 417 -7.52 -15.72 19.21
CA VAL A 417 -8.57 -15.43 20.20
C VAL A 417 -9.72 -14.70 19.52
N SER A 418 -10.84 -15.39 19.33
CA SER A 418 -12.07 -14.82 18.77
C SER A 418 -13.08 -14.52 19.86
N ASN A 419 -13.38 -13.23 20.05
CA ASN A 419 -14.27 -12.75 21.09
C ASN A 419 -15.72 -12.56 20.59
N GLY A 420 -16.16 -13.38 19.64
CA GLY A 420 -17.52 -13.39 19.09
C GLY A 420 -17.68 -14.54 18.09
N GLY A 421 -18.74 -14.48 17.28
CA GLY A 421 -19.12 -15.60 16.42
C GLY A 421 -18.04 -15.96 15.40
N SER A 422 -17.82 -17.27 15.24
CA SER A 422 -16.86 -17.80 14.27
C SER A 422 -17.54 -18.83 13.36
N SER A 423 -17.26 -18.77 12.07
CA SER A 423 -17.88 -19.66 11.08
C SER A 423 -16.92 -20.13 10.00
N LEU A 424 -17.12 -21.36 9.54
CA LEU A 424 -16.42 -21.97 8.41
C LEU A 424 -17.45 -22.37 7.35
N GLY A 425 -17.23 -21.99 6.09
CA GLY A 425 -18.16 -22.27 4.99
C GLY A 425 -19.51 -21.59 5.18
N TYR A 426 -19.53 -20.24 5.15
CA TYR A 426 -20.71 -19.44 5.50
C TYR A 426 -21.82 -19.51 4.45
N GLY A 427 -21.50 -19.15 3.21
CA GLY A 427 -22.37 -19.18 2.03
C GLY A 427 -22.33 -20.53 1.31
N GLU A 428 -23.24 -20.77 0.37
CA GLU A 428 -23.42 -22.08 -0.28
C GLU A 428 -22.19 -22.53 -1.09
N THR A 429 -21.45 -21.58 -1.66
CA THR A 429 -20.17 -21.81 -2.37
C THR A 429 -18.96 -21.70 -1.44
N GLY A 430 -19.15 -21.17 -0.23
CA GLY A 430 -18.08 -20.87 0.71
C GLY A 430 -17.38 -22.14 1.21
N VAL A 431 -16.05 -22.12 1.19
CA VAL A 431 -15.21 -23.20 1.73
C VAL A 431 -14.26 -22.63 2.77
N GLY A 432 -14.45 -23.02 4.03
CA GLY A 432 -13.59 -22.64 5.16
C GLY A 432 -12.78 -23.84 5.65
N ASN A 433 -11.46 -23.73 5.61
CA ASN A 433 -10.53 -24.76 6.09
C ASN A 433 -9.68 -24.22 7.25
N VAL A 434 -9.60 -24.98 8.33
CA VAL A 434 -8.72 -24.68 9.47
C VAL A 434 -7.83 -25.89 9.75
N SER A 435 -6.54 -25.63 9.95
CA SER A 435 -5.58 -26.60 10.46
C SER A 435 -4.92 -26.04 11.73
N ILE A 436 -4.99 -26.80 12.83
CA ILE A 436 -4.34 -26.47 14.09
C ILE A 436 -3.34 -27.57 14.43
N THR A 437 -2.06 -27.24 14.40
CA THR A 437 -0.97 -28.21 14.53
C THR A 437 0.10 -27.74 15.51
N THR A 438 1.00 -28.63 15.92
CA THR A 438 2.22 -28.32 16.69
C THR A 438 1.98 -27.37 17.87
N GLY A 439 0.98 -27.68 18.70
CA GLY A 439 0.64 -26.88 19.88
C GLY A 439 -0.06 -25.54 19.61
N GLY A 440 -0.42 -25.22 18.35
CA GLY A 440 -1.23 -24.06 18.01
C GLY A 440 -2.61 -24.09 18.69
N MET A 441 -3.22 -22.92 18.86
CA MET A 441 -4.47 -22.79 19.60
C MET A 441 -5.46 -21.79 18.98
N TRP A 442 -6.72 -22.19 18.91
CA TRP A 442 -7.84 -21.30 18.63
C TRP A 442 -8.85 -21.30 19.78
N GLU A 443 -9.02 -20.14 20.39
CA GLU A 443 -10.01 -19.89 21.44
C GLU A 443 -11.18 -19.07 20.87
N VAL A 444 -12.40 -19.57 21.07
CA VAL A 444 -13.64 -18.84 20.78
C VAL A 444 -14.34 -18.53 22.10
N ASN A 445 -14.27 -17.26 22.47
CA ASN A 445 -14.79 -16.72 23.73
C ASN A 445 -16.18 -16.13 23.55
N LYS A 446 -16.88 -15.97 24.68
CA LYS A 446 -18.24 -15.42 24.82
C LYS A 446 -19.36 -16.39 24.37
N ASN A 447 -20.59 -16.06 24.77
CA ASN A 447 -21.83 -16.83 24.53
C ASN A 447 -22.28 -16.83 23.05
N VAL A 448 -21.37 -16.88 22.07
CA VAL A 448 -21.70 -16.97 20.64
C VAL A 448 -21.22 -18.31 20.09
N TYR A 449 -22.01 -18.91 19.22
CA TYR A 449 -21.76 -20.24 18.69
C TYR A 449 -20.59 -20.24 17.68
N THR A 450 -19.91 -21.38 17.58
CA THR A 450 -19.04 -21.68 16.43
C THR A 450 -19.80 -22.55 15.45
N THR A 451 -19.69 -22.27 14.16
CA THR A 451 -20.33 -23.09 13.12
C THR A 451 -19.30 -23.59 12.11
N ILE A 452 -19.30 -24.90 11.87
CA ILE A 452 -18.46 -25.57 10.89
C ILE A 452 -19.40 -26.08 9.79
N GLY A 453 -19.33 -25.48 8.61
CA GLY A 453 -20.28 -25.71 7.52
C GLY A 453 -21.62 -25.06 7.82
N VAL A 454 -21.74 -23.75 7.57
CA VAL A 454 -23.01 -23.02 7.75
C VAL A 454 -23.97 -23.38 6.62
N ALA A 455 -23.76 -22.84 5.42
CA ALA A 455 -24.45 -23.24 4.19
C ALA A 455 -23.51 -23.96 3.21
N GLY A 456 -22.20 -23.73 3.33
CA GLY A 456 -21.16 -24.31 2.50
C GLY A 456 -20.36 -25.38 3.24
N VAL A 457 -19.08 -25.50 2.89
CA VAL A 457 -18.19 -26.54 3.41
C VAL A 457 -17.25 -25.95 4.46
N GLY A 458 -17.33 -26.46 5.68
CA GLY A 458 -16.40 -26.12 6.76
C GLY A 458 -15.59 -27.35 7.18
N ASN A 459 -14.27 -27.22 7.26
CA ASN A 459 -13.37 -28.27 7.73
C ASN A 459 -12.48 -27.74 8.86
N LEU A 460 -12.48 -28.45 9.98
CA LEU A 460 -11.57 -28.19 11.11
C LEU A 460 -10.72 -29.43 11.35
N ASN A 461 -9.41 -29.28 11.13
CA ASN A 461 -8.40 -30.32 11.33
C ASN A 461 -7.53 -29.96 12.53
N ILE A 462 -7.38 -30.88 13.48
CA ILE A 462 -6.57 -30.70 14.68
C ILE A 462 -5.64 -31.91 14.82
N SER A 463 -4.33 -31.66 14.74
CA SER A 463 -3.29 -32.67 14.93
C SER A 463 -2.10 -32.13 15.74
N ASP A 464 -1.15 -33.00 16.06
CA ASP A 464 0.18 -32.68 16.58
C ASP A 464 0.13 -31.77 17.82
N GLY A 465 -0.83 -32.01 18.71
CA GLY A 465 -0.99 -31.25 19.95
C GLY A 465 -1.75 -29.92 19.79
N GLY A 466 -2.35 -29.67 18.63
CA GLY A 466 -3.21 -28.53 18.35
C GLY A 466 -4.45 -28.49 19.24
N LYS A 467 -5.01 -27.29 19.46
CA LYS A 467 -6.11 -27.07 20.42
C LYS A 467 -7.18 -26.16 19.87
N PHE A 468 -8.43 -26.60 19.96
CA PHE A 468 -9.61 -25.76 19.78
C PHE A 468 -10.42 -25.71 21.07
N VAL A 469 -10.75 -24.50 21.54
CA VAL A 469 -11.53 -24.28 22.75
C VAL A 469 -12.67 -23.33 22.46
N SER A 470 -13.92 -23.76 22.68
CA SER A 470 -15.11 -22.93 22.54
C SER A 470 -15.90 -22.86 23.85
N GLN A 471 -16.26 -21.64 24.26
CA GLN A 471 -17.08 -21.41 25.45
C GLN A 471 -18.60 -21.51 25.20
N ASN A 472 -19.01 -22.01 24.03
CA ASN A 472 -20.41 -22.21 23.68
C ASN A 472 -20.59 -23.46 22.79
N ILE A 473 -21.76 -23.65 22.20
CA ILE A 473 -22.03 -24.76 21.29
C ILE A 473 -21.24 -24.60 19.98
N THR A 474 -20.70 -25.71 19.50
CA THR A 474 -20.21 -25.87 18.13
C THR A 474 -21.22 -26.65 17.29
N PHE A 475 -21.70 -26.05 16.20
CA PHE A 475 -22.58 -26.69 15.22
C PHE A 475 -21.77 -27.20 14.03
N LEU A 476 -22.08 -28.41 13.55
CA LEU A 476 -21.56 -28.95 12.30
C LEU A 476 -22.73 -29.20 11.34
N GLY A 477 -22.64 -28.65 10.12
CA GLY A 477 -23.72 -28.74 9.13
C GLY A 477 -24.97 -27.99 9.60
N ASP A 478 -24.86 -26.66 9.73
CA ASP A 478 -25.89 -25.84 10.36
C ASP A 478 -27.15 -25.73 9.51
N LYS A 479 -27.06 -25.30 8.25
CA LYS A 479 -28.19 -25.22 7.31
C LYS A 479 -28.29 -26.48 6.47
N ALA A 480 -29.40 -26.65 5.75
CA ALA A 480 -29.70 -27.86 4.96
C ALA A 480 -28.61 -28.25 3.93
N SER A 481 -27.92 -27.26 3.34
CA SER A 481 -26.81 -27.48 2.41
C SER A 481 -25.43 -27.56 3.10
N GLY A 482 -25.35 -27.17 4.38
CA GLY A 482 -24.10 -27.06 5.12
C GLY A 482 -23.45 -28.42 5.34
N ILE A 483 -22.14 -28.48 5.11
CA ILE A 483 -21.31 -29.67 5.34
C ILE A 483 -20.19 -29.27 6.31
N GLY A 484 -20.28 -29.78 7.54
CA GLY A 484 -19.26 -29.56 8.56
C GLY A 484 -18.44 -30.81 8.84
N THR A 485 -17.12 -30.72 8.77
CA THR A 485 -16.20 -31.80 9.13
C THR A 485 -15.26 -31.37 10.25
N LEU A 486 -15.17 -32.17 11.30
CA LEU A 486 -14.15 -32.08 12.35
C LEU A 486 -13.29 -33.34 12.33
N ASN A 487 -11.97 -33.17 12.20
CA ASN A 487 -10.98 -34.24 12.31
C ASN A 487 -10.07 -33.97 13.51
N LEU A 488 -10.12 -34.83 14.52
CA LEU A 488 -9.25 -34.81 15.70
C LEU A 488 -8.35 -36.04 15.68
N MET A 489 -7.06 -35.84 15.40
CA MET A 489 -6.23 -36.88 14.77
C MET A 489 -5.22 -37.58 15.67
N ASP A 490 -5.03 -37.14 16.93
CA ASP A 490 -4.07 -37.76 17.86
C ASP A 490 -4.39 -37.46 19.34
N ALA A 491 -3.81 -38.26 20.23
CA ALA A 491 -4.02 -38.19 21.69
C ALA A 491 -3.56 -36.87 22.35
N THR A 492 -2.69 -36.09 21.72
CA THR A 492 -2.20 -34.82 22.28
C THR A 492 -3.04 -33.62 21.85
N SER A 493 -3.81 -33.78 20.78
CA SER A 493 -4.74 -32.78 20.28
C SER A 493 -5.99 -32.65 21.15
N LEU A 494 -6.52 -31.44 21.26
CA LEU A 494 -7.67 -31.13 22.12
C LEU A 494 -8.77 -30.43 21.32
N PHE A 495 -10.00 -30.93 21.48
CA PHE A 495 -11.22 -30.19 21.17
C PHE A 495 -12.06 -30.09 22.43
N ASP A 496 -12.31 -28.87 22.90
CA ASP A 496 -13.16 -28.60 24.07
C ASP A 496 -14.26 -27.61 23.71
N THR A 497 -15.50 -27.97 24.03
CA THR A 497 -16.68 -27.15 23.76
C THR A 497 -17.73 -27.30 24.85
N VAL A 498 -18.63 -26.33 24.98
CA VAL A 498 -19.78 -26.46 25.88
C VAL A 498 -20.81 -27.43 25.30
N GLY A 499 -21.03 -27.41 23.99
CA GLY A 499 -21.97 -28.32 23.36
C GLY A 499 -21.52 -28.64 21.95
N ILE A 500 -21.90 -29.80 21.44
CA ILE A 500 -21.67 -30.12 20.02
C ILE A 500 -22.95 -30.66 19.39
N ASN A 501 -23.28 -30.15 18.21
CA ASN A 501 -24.38 -30.64 17.40
C ASN A 501 -23.82 -31.07 16.05
N VAL A 502 -23.87 -32.38 15.79
CA VAL A 502 -23.32 -33.01 14.60
C VAL A 502 -24.46 -33.26 13.61
N GLY A 503 -24.53 -32.45 12.56
CA GLY A 503 -25.62 -32.47 11.57
C GLY A 503 -26.87 -31.81 12.13
N ASN A 504 -26.87 -30.47 12.19
CA ASN A 504 -28.00 -29.71 12.73
C ASN A 504 -29.21 -29.78 11.80
N PHE A 505 -29.19 -29.04 10.68
CA PHE A 505 -30.12 -29.24 9.55
C PHE A 505 -29.44 -29.86 8.33
N GLY A 506 -28.11 -29.76 8.23
CA GLY A 506 -27.28 -30.29 7.14
C GLY A 506 -26.49 -31.53 7.55
N SER A 507 -25.31 -31.70 6.95
CA SER A 507 -24.41 -32.84 7.19
C SER A 507 -23.28 -32.46 8.14
N GLY A 508 -23.17 -33.15 9.27
CA GLY A 508 -22.05 -33.03 10.20
C GLY A 508 -21.28 -34.34 10.29
N ILE A 509 -19.95 -34.26 10.22
CA ILE A 509 -19.04 -35.40 10.35
C ILE A 509 -18.00 -35.07 11.41
N VAL A 510 -17.87 -35.94 12.40
CA VAL A 510 -16.80 -35.87 13.40
C VAL A 510 -15.99 -37.15 13.33
N ASN A 511 -14.69 -37.03 13.12
CA ASN A 511 -13.74 -38.13 13.16
C ASN A 511 -12.78 -37.92 14.32
N VAL A 512 -12.75 -38.87 15.25
CA VAL A 512 -11.83 -38.88 16.41
C VAL A 512 -10.96 -40.13 16.30
N SER A 513 -9.66 -39.93 16.12
CA SER A 513 -8.72 -41.03 15.86
C SER A 513 -7.46 -40.99 16.71
N ASN A 514 -6.73 -42.11 16.72
CA ASN A 514 -5.38 -42.26 17.29
C ASN A 514 -5.27 -41.82 18.77
N GLY A 515 -6.25 -42.19 19.59
CA GLY A 515 -6.25 -41.90 21.02
C GLY A 515 -6.77 -40.51 21.40
N ALA A 516 -7.29 -39.75 20.43
CA ALA A 516 -7.82 -38.42 20.67
C ALA A 516 -9.03 -38.40 21.59
N THR A 517 -9.20 -37.29 22.31
CA THR A 517 -10.36 -37.05 23.19
C THR A 517 -11.15 -35.83 22.74
N LEU A 518 -12.40 -36.06 22.33
CA LEU A 518 -13.39 -35.02 22.07
C LEU A 518 -14.10 -34.67 23.40
N ASN A 519 -14.04 -33.41 23.85
CA ASN A 519 -14.73 -32.99 25.08
C ASN A 519 -15.96 -32.11 24.75
N SER A 520 -17.11 -32.47 25.31
CA SER A 520 -18.30 -31.61 25.35
C SER A 520 -18.87 -31.58 26.77
N THR A 521 -18.80 -30.42 27.42
CA THR A 521 -19.11 -30.28 28.85
C THR A 521 -20.60 -30.16 29.17
N GLY A 522 -21.43 -29.85 28.17
CA GLY A 522 -22.87 -29.64 28.27
C GLY A 522 -23.66 -30.76 27.61
N TYR A 523 -23.69 -30.83 26.28
CA TYR A 523 -24.51 -31.82 25.54
C TYR A 523 -23.92 -32.20 24.19
N GLY A 524 -24.34 -33.35 23.68
CA GLY A 524 -24.05 -33.83 22.32
C GLY A 524 -25.33 -34.19 21.59
N PHE A 525 -25.52 -33.65 20.39
CA PHE A 525 -26.62 -34.02 19.48
C PHE A 525 -26.04 -34.64 18.21
N ILE A 526 -26.67 -35.70 17.70
CA ILE A 526 -26.37 -36.27 16.38
C ILE A 526 -27.67 -36.29 15.56
N GLY A 527 -27.71 -35.50 14.48
CA GLY A 527 -28.94 -35.31 13.69
C GLY A 527 -29.96 -34.43 14.41
N GLY A 528 -29.56 -33.20 14.76
CA GLY A 528 -30.29 -32.34 15.71
C GLY A 528 -31.71 -31.93 15.27
N ASN A 529 -32.00 -31.90 13.96
CA ASN A 529 -33.33 -31.60 13.42
C ASN A 529 -33.75 -32.62 12.35
N ALA A 530 -35.01 -32.54 11.90
CA ALA A 530 -35.62 -33.53 11.00
C ALA A 530 -34.87 -33.80 9.68
N SER A 531 -34.08 -32.85 9.17
CA SER A 531 -33.25 -33.01 7.97
C SER A 531 -31.77 -33.28 8.26
N GLY A 532 -31.35 -33.15 9.53
CA GLY A 532 -29.97 -33.24 9.95
C GLY A 532 -29.39 -34.65 9.81
N LYS A 533 -28.16 -34.73 9.31
CA LYS A 533 -27.40 -35.98 9.14
C LYS A 533 -26.09 -35.88 9.90
N GLY A 534 -26.04 -36.49 11.08
CA GLY A 534 -24.83 -36.55 11.88
C GLY A 534 -24.11 -37.89 11.75
N ILE A 535 -22.78 -37.85 11.60
CA ILE A 535 -21.91 -39.02 11.66
C ILE A 535 -20.79 -38.73 12.66
N VAL A 536 -20.62 -39.60 13.65
CA VAL A 536 -19.52 -39.54 14.61
C VAL A 536 -18.75 -40.86 14.54
N ASN A 537 -17.50 -40.79 14.09
CA ASN A 537 -16.59 -41.93 13.98
C ASN A 537 -15.55 -41.83 15.09
N ILE A 538 -15.52 -42.81 15.99
CA ILE A 538 -14.53 -42.92 17.07
C ILE A 538 -13.69 -44.17 16.82
N SER A 539 -12.38 -44.01 16.59
CA SER A 539 -11.47 -45.14 16.40
C SER A 539 -11.10 -45.81 17.73
N THR A 540 -10.40 -46.95 17.65
CA THR A 540 -9.78 -47.60 18.81
C THR A 540 -8.98 -46.59 19.65
N ASP A 541 -9.07 -46.74 20.97
CA ASP A 541 -8.43 -45.92 22.00
C ASP A 541 -8.84 -44.44 22.05
N SER A 542 -9.74 -44.00 21.17
CA SER A 542 -10.27 -42.64 21.16
C SER A 542 -11.56 -42.54 21.98
N LEU A 543 -11.88 -41.35 22.49
CA LEU A 543 -13.05 -41.13 23.35
C LEU A 543 -13.79 -39.85 23.00
N TRP A 544 -15.12 -39.92 23.10
CA TRP A 544 -15.96 -38.74 23.27
C TRP A 544 -16.42 -38.63 24.72
N ASN A 545 -15.89 -37.62 25.42
CA ASN A 545 -16.20 -37.33 26.81
C ASN A 545 -17.36 -36.33 26.90
N LEU A 546 -18.46 -36.78 27.49
CA LEU A 546 -19.70 -36.04 27.66
C LEU A 546 -20.08 -36.01 29.13
N LYS A 547 -20.27 -34.82 29.70
CA LYS A 547 -20.59 -34.68 31.13
C LYS A 547 -22.07 -34.87 31.47
N ASN A 548 -23.01 -34.67 30.53
CA ASN A 548 -24.45 -34.87 30.79
C ASN A 548 -25.07 -36.02 29.96
N VAL A 549 -25.65 -35.77 28.78
CA VAL A 549 -26.45 -36.74 27.99
C VAL A 549 -26.28 -36.55 26.47
N ILE A 550 -26.37 -37.63 25.69
CA ILE A 550 -26.46 -37.63 24.20
C ILE A 550 -27.92 -37.75 23.79
N TYR A 551 -28.35 -36.95 22.81
CA TYR A 551 -29.70 -37.02 22.20
C TYR A 551 -29.65 -37.29 20.70
#